data_AF-A0A413RHY6-F1
#
_entry.id   AF-A0A413RHY6-F1
#
_cell.length_a   1.000
_cell.length_b   1.000
_cell.length_c   1.000
_cell.angle_alpha   90.00
_cell.angle_beta   90.00
_cell.angle_gamma   90.00
#
_symmetry.space_group_name_H-M   'P 1'
#
loop_
_entity.id
_entity.type
_entity.pdbx_description
1 polymer ?
#
loop_
_entity_poly.entity_id
_entity_poly.type
_entity_poly.pdbx_seq_one_letter_code
_entity_poly.pdbx_strand_id
1 'polypeptide(L)'
;MADNTLAHRAQHATTTEAVHLPPTAAPTNHGKTLAAWVTSWVIVAGGTIAGLAVAFAVVWLFWVGIGICLAGLVAGWVLKSMGYGQGGAATLARQKEHGGH
;
A
#
# COMPACT_ATOMS: atom_id res chain seq x y z
N MET A 1 46.79 -10.00 -35.16
CA MET A 1 45.75 -9.07 -34.68
C MET A 1 45.37 -9.52 -33.29
N ALA A 2 45.81 -8.80 -32.25
CA ALA A 2 45.38 -9.07 -30.88
C ALA A 2 43.94 -8.58 -30.73
N ASP A 3 43.06 -9.48 -30.36
CA ASP A 3 41.64 -9.25 -30.20
C ASP A 3 41.38 -8.49 -28.89
N ASN A 4 40.80 -7.29 -29.01
CA ASN A 4 40.50 -6.36 -27.91
C ASN A 4 39.47 -6.89 -26.89
N THR A 5 39.11 -8.17 -26.97
CA THR A 5 38.09 -8.84 -26.16
C THR A 5 38.51 -9.01 -24.69
N LEU A 6 39.82 -9.06 -24.41
CA LEU A 6 40.36 -9.17 -23.05
C LEU A 6 40.48 -7.80 -22.35
N ALA A 7 40.70 -6.72 -23.10
CA ALA A 7 40.82 -5.36 -22.56
C ALA A 7 39.48 -4.86 -21.98
N HIS A 8 38.35 -5.15 -22.64
CA HIS A 8 37.03 -4.77 -22.15
C HIS A 8 36.63 -5.50 -20.86
N ARG A 9 37.06 -6.75 -20.65
CA ARG A 9 36.77 -7.51 -19.42
C ARG A 9 37.56 -7.00 -18.21
N ALA A 10 38.75 -6.44 -18.43
CA ALA A 10 39.55 -5.85 -17.35
C ALA A 10 39.03 -4.47 -16.90
N GLN A 11 38.35 -3.73 -17.78
CA GLN A 11 37.77 -2.41 -17.47
C GLN A 11 36.46 -2.49 -16.67
N HIS A 12 35.73 -3.60 -16.79
CA HIS A 12 34.57 -3.90 -15.96
C HIS A 12 34.94 -4.91 -14.88
N ALA A 13 35.89 -4.56 -14.02
CA ALA A 13 36.02 -5.24 -12.74
C ALA A 13 34.67 -5.03 -12.00
N THR A 14 33.84 -6.06 -11.96
CA THR A 14 32.58 -6.06 -11.21
C THR A 14 32.93 -5.92 -9.73
N THR A 15 33.09 -4.68 -9.27
CA THR A 15 33.16 -4.35 -7.86
C THR A 15 31.92 -4.92 -7.22
N THR A 16 32.08 -5.97 -6.43
CA THR A 16 31.00 -6.52 -5.61
C THR A 16 30.77 -5.51 -4.50
N GLU A 17 30.05 -4.44 -4.82
CA GLU A 17 29.53 -3.51 -3.82
C GLU A 17 28.64 -4.34 -2.91
N ALA A 18 29.03 -4.46 -1.64
CA ALA A 18 28.25 -5.16 -0.64
C ALA A 18 26.92 -4.40 -0.50
N VAL A 19 25.90 -4.86 -1.25
CA VAL A 19 24.58 -4.26 -1.30
C VAL A 19 24.10 -4.06 0.13
N HIS A 20 24.03 -2.81 0.55
CA HIS A 20 23.48 -2.43 1.85
C HIS A 20 21.97 -2.66 1.80
N LEU A 21 21.58 -3.91 2.10
CA LEU A 21 20.19 -4.27 2.23
C LEU A 21 19.69 -3.79 3.60
N PRO A 22 18.48 -3.23 3.67
CA PRO A 22 17.85 -2.97 4.95
C PRO A 22 17.72 -4.29 5.73
N PRO A 23 17.80 -4.25 7.07
CA PRO A 23 17.72 -5.45 7.91
C PRO A 23 16.41 -6.23 7.77
N THR A 24 15.39 -5.65 7.14
CA THR A 24 14.11 -6.31 6.84
C THR A 24 13.79 -6.20 5.37
N ALA A 25 13.31 -7.30 4.79
CA ALA A 25 12.68 -7.28 3.48
C ALA A 25 11.43 -6.39 3.50
N ALA A 26 11.16 -5.73 2.38
CA ALA A 26 9.95 -4.92 2.23
C ALA A 26 8.69 -5.82 2.32
N PRO A 27 7.59 -5.32 2.89
CA PRO A 27 6.33 -6.08 2.89
C PRO A 27 5.82 -6.39 1.48
N THR A 28 5.40 -7.63 1.24
CA THR A 28 4.95 -8.09 -0.08
C THR A 28 3.55 -7.62 -0.47
N ASN A 29 2.79 -7.07 0.47
CA ASN A 29 1.41 -6.64 0.19
C ASN A 29 1.32 -5.31 -0.59
N HIS A 30 2.43 -4.56 -0.78
CA HIS A 30 2.46 -3.28 -1.51
C HIS A 30 1.38 -2.26 -1.06
N GLY A 31 1.04 -2.24 0.23
CA GLY A 31 -0.01 -1.39 0.78
C GLY A 31 -1.43 -1.90 0.55
N LYS A 32 -1.61 -3.04 -0.13
CA LYS A 32 -2.90 -3.69 -0.46
C LYS A 32 -3.47 -4.47 0.72
N THR A 33 -3.53 -3.84 1.90
CA THR A 33 -4.15 -4.46 3.08
C THR A 33 -5.67 -4.32 3.00
N LEU A 34 -6.41 -5.24 3.62
CA LEU A 34 -7.87 -5.18 3.69
C LEU A 34 -8.32 -3.88 4.36
N ALA A 35 -7.68 -3.51 5.48
CA ALA A 35 -7.96 -2.26 6.17
C ALA A 35 -7.79 -1.03 5.26
N ALA A 36 -6.70 -0.99 4.48
CA ALA A 36 -6.43 0.11 3.55
C ALA A 36 -7.51 0.21 2.45
N TRP A 37 -7.81 -0.90 1.77
CA TRP A 37 -8.78 -0.90 0.67
C TRP A 37 -10.20 -0.56 1.12
N VAL A 38 -10.65 -1.10 2.25
CA VAL A 38 -11.97 -0.80 2.81
C VAL A 38 -12.07 0.69 3.15
N THR A 39 -11.07 1.23 3.85
CA THR A 39 -11.05 2.66 4.22
C THR A 39 -11.08 3.56 2.99
N SER A 40 -10.24 3.26 1.98
CA SER A 40 -10.16 4.05 0.75
C SER A 40 -11.48 4.09 0.00
N TRP A 41 -12.13 2.95 -0.21
CA TRP A 41 -13.41 2.91 -0.94
C TRP A 41 -14.52 3.65 -0.20
N VAL A 42 -14.61 3.52 1.12
CA VAL A 42 -15.64 4.21 1.91
C VAL A 42 -15.44 5.72 1.89
N ILE A 43 -14.20 6.21 2.05
CA ILE A 43 -13.89 7.64 1.98
C ILE A 43 -14.13 8.19 0.58
N VAL A 44 -13.73 7.46 -0.48
CA VAL A 44 -13.99 7.88 -1.87
C VAL A 44 -15.49 7.96 -2.14
N ALA A 45 -16.27 6.98 -1.69
CA ALA A 45 -17.73 7.00 -1.84
C ALA A 45 -18.36 8.18 -1.07
N GLY A 46 -18.01 8.36 0.20
CA GLY A 46 -18.51 9.47 1.03
C GLY A 46 -18.13 10.84 0.48
N GLY A 47 -16.89 11.01 0.02
CA GLY A 47 -16.41 12.23 -0.62
C GLY A 47 -17.11 12.51 -1.95
N THR A 48 -17.38 11.47 -2.75
CA THR A 48 -18.15 11.60 -3.99
C THR A 48 -19.58 12.06 -3.70
N ILE A 49 -20.25 11.45 -2.72
CA ILE A 49 -21.60 11.84 -2.29
C ILE A 49 -21.62 13.28 -1.79
N ALA A 50 -20.65 13.67 -0.95
CA ALA A 50 -20.54 15.04 -0.45
C ALA A 50 -20.29 16.05 -1.58
N GLY A 51 -19.42 15.72 -2.54
CA GLY A 51 -19.15 16.57 -3.71
C GLY A 51 -20.38 16.76 -4.59
N LEU A 52 -21.13 15.69 -4.87
CA LEU A 52 -22.39 15.77 -5.61
C LEU A 52 -23.46 16.57 -4.85
N ALA A 53 -23.53 16.40 -3.53
CA ALA A 53 -24.46 17.16 -2.69
C ALA A 53 -24.21 18.67 -2.79
N VAL A 54 -22.94 19.09 -2.78
CA VAL A 54 -22.55 20.50 -2.99
C VAL A 54 -22.92 20.95 -4.41
N ALA A 55 -22.62 20.15 -5.44
CA ALA A 55 -22.91 20.47 -6.84
C ALA A 55 -24.42 20.70 -7.11
N PHE A 56 -25.29 19.98 -6.40
CA PHE A 56 -26.75 20.09 -6.53
C PHE A 56 -27.43 20.90 -5.42
N ALA A 57 -26.66 21.59 -4.56
CA ALA A 57 -27.18 22.37 -3.42
C ALA A 57 -28.07 21.56 -2.44
N VAL A 58 -27.79 20.26 -2.27
CA VAL A 58 -28.54 19.35 -1.39
C VAL A 58 -27.84 19.23 -0.02
N VAL A 59 -28.11 20.20 0.87
CA VAL A 59 -27.37 20.36 2.15
C VAL A 59 -27.42 19.12 3.04
N TRP A 60 -28.56 18.44 3.17
CA TRP A 60 -28.65 17.26 4.04
C TRP A 60 -27.77 16.10 3.54
N LEU A 61 -27.65 15.94 2.21
CA LEU A 61 -26.86 14.87 1.59
C LEU A 61 -25.36 15.10 1.77
N PHE A 62 -24.93 16.36 1.89
CA PHE A 62 -23.55 16.69 2.24
C PHE A 62 -23.18 16.09 3.60
N TRP A 63 -24.03 16.27 4.61
CA TRP A 63 -23.81 15.71 5.94
C TRP A 63 -23.84 14.18 5.95
N VAL A 64 -24.65 13.55 5.10
CA VAL A 64 -24.61 12.09 4.90
C VAL A 64 -23.25 11.66 4.34
N GLY A 65 -22.73 12.36 3.33
CA GLY A 65 -21.38 12.10 2.79
C GLY A 65 -20.29 12.22 3.84
N ILE A 66 -20.34 13.26 4.69
CA ILE A 66 -19.43 13.41 5.83
C ILE A 66 -19.57 12.25 6.83
N GLY A 67 -20.80 11.85 7.16
CA GLY A 67 -21.06 10.70 8.03
C GLY A 67 -20.46 9.40 7.51
N ILE A 68 -20.54 9.16 6.20
CA ILE A 68 -19.92 7.99 5.55
C ILE A 68 -18.39 8.05 5.68
N CYS A 69 -17.76 9.20 5.46
CA CYS A 69 -16.32 9.36 5.64
C CYS A 69 -15.88 9.03 7.08
N LEU A 70 -16.61 9.53 8.08
CA LEU A 70 -16.34 9.24 9.49
C LEU A 70 -16.50 7.75 9.81
N ALA A 71 -17.55 7.11 9.30
CA ALA A 71 -17.76 5.67 9.44
C ALA A 71 -16.62 4.87 8.78
N GLY A 72 -16.10 5.32 7.64
CA GLY A 72 -14.94 4.72 6.97
C GLY A 72 -13.67 4.76 7.81
N LEU A 73 -13.41 5.87 8.49
CA LEU A 73 -12.28 6.00 9.41
C LEU A 73 -12.41 5.04 10.61
N VAL A 74 -13.60 4.95 11.19
CA VAL A 74 -13.87 4.02 12.29
C VAL A 74 -13.70 2.57 11.83
N ALA A 75 -14.28 2.19 10.69
CA ALA A 75 -14.14 0.85 10.14
C ALA A 75 -12.67 0.50 9.85
N GLY A 76 -11.91 1.44 9.26
CA GLY A 76 -10.47 1.30 9.02
C GLY A 76 -9.68 1.09 10.31
N TRP A 77 -9.98 1.85 11.35
CA TRP A 77 -9.35 1.71 12.67
C TRP A 77 -9.68 0.35 13.31
N VAL A 78 -10.95 -0.09 13.25
CA VAL A 78 -11.36 -1.41 13.76
C VAL A 78 -10.62 -2.54 13.01
N LEU A 79 -10.59 -2.50 11.68
CA LEU A 79 -9.88 -3.51 10.88
C LEU A 79 -8.38 -3.53 11.18
N LYS A 80 -7.76 -2.35 11.33
CA LYS A 80 -6.35 -2.23 11.73
C LYS A 80 -6.11 -2.89 13.09
N SER A 81 -6.96 -2.60 14.08
CA SER A 81 -6.88 -3.16 15.43
C SER A 81 -7.08 -4.68 15.45
N MET A 82 -7.91 -5.21 14.55
CA MET A 82 -8.09 -6.66 14.35
C MET A 82 -6.92 -7.34 13.59
N GLY A 83 -5.89 -6.59 13.20
CA GLY A 83 -4.70 -7.14 12.53
C GLY A 83 -4.81 -7.23 11.01
N TYR A 84 -5.84 -6.64 10.39
CA TYR A 84 -5.98 -6.54 8.94
C TYR A 84 -5.25 -5.34 8.31
N GLY A 85 -4.58 -4.54 9.13
CA GLY A 85 -3.68 -3.47 8.68
C GLY A 85 -2.26 -3.97 8.41
N GLN A 86 -1.42 -3.07 7.90
CA GLN A 86 0.00 -3.35 7.67
C GLN A 86 0.70 -3.80 8.96
N GLY A 87 1.41 -4.92 8.91
CA GLY A 87 2.10 -5.49 10.08
C GLY A 87 1.19 -6.17 11.11
N GLY A 88 -0.12 -6.22 10.87
CA GLY A 88 -1.06 -6.95 11.73
C GLY A 88 -0.95 -8.47 11.57
N ALA A 89 -1.40 -9.21 12.59
CA ALA A 89 -1.27 -10.66 12.64
C ALA A 89 -1.86 -11.38 11.42
N ALA A 90 -3.04 -10.96 10.95
CA ALA A 90 -3.68 -11.54 9.77
C ALA A 90 -2.90 -11.25 8.48
N THR A 91 -2.39 -10.03 8.33
CA THR A 91 -1.58 -9.62 7.17
C THR A 91 -0.24 -10.35 7.13
N LEU A 92 0.40 -10.54 8.29
CA LEU A 92 1.66 -11.29 8.40
C LEU A 92 1.47 -12.78 8.13
N ALA A 93 0.38 -13.39 8.61
CA ALA A 93 0.06 -14.77 8.31
C ALA A 93 -0.06 -15.01 6.79
N ARG A 94 -0.80 -14.14 6.10
CA ARG A 94 -0.93 -14.19 4.63
C ARG A 94 0.40 -13.98 3.90
N GLN A 95 1.26 -13.10 4.41
CA GLN A 95 2.60 -12.90 3.85
C GLN A 95 3.47 -14.15 3.98
N LYS A 96 3.39 -14.89 5.10
CA LYS A 96 4.15 -16.15 5.27
C LYS A 96 3.71 -17.22 4.27
N GLU A 97 2.41 -17.32 3.99
CA GLU A 97 1.88 -18.26 3.00
C GLU A 97 2.41 -17.99 1.58
N HIS A 98 2.55 -16.72 1.20
CA HIS A 98 2.98 -16.30 -0.14
C HIS A 98 4.49 -16.02 -0.26
N GLY A 99 5.22 -15.97 0.85
CA GLY A 99 6.66 -15.67 0.89
C GLY A 99 7.56 -16.90 0.81
N GLY A 100 6.99 -18.10 0.67
CA GLY A 100 7.70 -19.38 0.56
C GLY A 100 7.94 -19.84 -0.88
N HIS A 101 8.08 -18.92 -1.84
CA HIS A 101 8.37 -19.23 -3.24
C HIS A 101 9.78 -18.78 -3.60
#